data_AF-A0A498Q6G9-F1
#
_entry.id   AF-A0A498Q6G9-F1
#
_cell.length_a   1.000
_cell.length_b   1.000
_cell.length_c   1.000
_cell.angle_alpha   90.00
_cell.angle_beta   90.00
_cell.angle_gamma   90.00
#
_symmetry.space_group_name_H-M   'P 1'
#
loop_
_entity.id
_entity.type
_entity.pdbx_description
1 polymer ?
#
loop_
_entity_poly.entity_id
_entity_poly.type
_entity_poly.pdbx_seq_one_letter_code
_entity_poly.pdbx_strand_id
1 'polypeptide(L)'
;MRSREVLRVWLGVAGQPAPKYRTIAAHCGLDRKTVRRYVEAAQAAGLRRDDDLSAVDDALIGMVAEAVRPVRPDGHGAAWEQLLGFEEQITAWVAGNNEQRPLTVTKIHTLLSRQGCGPVSDVAPVRW
;
A
#
# COMPACT_ATOMS: atom_id res chain seq x y z
N MET A 1 5.59 5.29 13.42
CA MET A 1 4.52 5.35 14.44
C MET A 1 3.44 4.27 14.27
N ARG A 2 2.88 4.01 13.08
CA ARG A 2 1.83 2.97 12.91
C ARG A 2 2.29 1.50 13.05
N SER A 3 3.56 1.19 12.77
CA SER A 3 4.11 -0.17 12.88
C SER A 3 4.20 -0.66 14.32
N ARG A 4 4.71 0.18 15.24
CA ARG A 4 4.86 -0.18 16.67
C ARG A 4 3.54 -0.57 17.31
N GLU A 5 2.49 0.18 17.06
CA GLU A 5 1.18 -0.11 17.63
C GLU A 5 0.60 -1.43 17.11
N VAL A 6 0.75 -1.71 15.81
CA VAL A 6 0.32 -2.99 15.23
C VAL A 6 1.02 -4.18 15.89
N LEU A 7 2.33 -4.08 16.12
CA LEU A 7 3.11 -5.16 16.74
C LEU A 7 2.79 -5.32 18.23
N ARG A 8 2.61 -4.21 18.96
CA ARG A 8 2.16 -4.24 20.36
C ARG A 8 0.82 -4.97 20.50
N VAL A 9 -0.15 -4.65 19.64
CA VAL A 9 -1.47 -5.29 19.66
C VAL A 9 -1.38 -6.74 19.20
N TRP A 10 -0.50 -7.06 18.25
CA TRP A 10 -0.29 -8.43 17.77
C TRP A 10 0.33 -9.34 18.84
N LEU A 11 1.31 -8.85 19.60
CA LEU A 11 1.87 -9.55 20.76
C LEU A 11 0.82 -9.71 21.88
N GLY A 12 -0.10 -8.76 22.00
CA GLY A 12 -1.22 -8.86 22.94
C GLY A 12 -0.74 -9.16 24.37
N VAL A 13 -1.45 -10.05 25.06
CA VAL A 13 -1.05 -10.54 26.39
C VAL A 13 -0.27 -11.85 26.23
N ALA A 14 0.82 -11.99 26.98
CA ALA A 14 1.63 -13.22 27.01
C ALA A 14 0.76 -14.43 27.39
N GLY A 15 0.92 -15.55 26.69
CA GLY A 15 0.16 -16.78 26.91
C GLY A 15 -1.27 -16.80 26.35
N GLN A 16 -1.73 -15.71 25.71
CA GLN A 16 -3.01 -15.69 24.98
C GLN A 16 -2.81 -15.92 23.48
N PRO A 17 -3.79 -16.49 22.75
CA PRO A 17 -3.71 -16.59 21.30
C PRO A 17 -3.59 -15.20 20.66
N ALA A 18 -2.88 -15.11 19.54
CA ALA A 18 -2.75 -13.85 18.80
C ALA A 18 -4.14 -13.32 18.37
N PRO A 19 -4.40 -12.01 18.47
CA PRO A 19 -5.62 -11.43 17.94
C PRO A 19 -5.71 -11.64 16.42
N LYS A 20 -6.92 -11.83 15.91
CA LYS A 20 -7.14 -11.91 14.46
C LYS A 20 -6.73 -10.58 13.82
N TYR A 21 -6.13 -10.61 12.63
CA TYR A 21 -5.72 -9.38 11.93
C TYR A 21 -6.86 -8.38 11.70
N ARG A 22 -8.12 -8.83 11.60
CA ARG A 22 -9.28 -7.92 11.53
C ARG A 22 -9.49 -7.12 12.81
N THR A 23 -9.24 -7.72 13.96
CA THR A 23 -9.33 -7.06 15.27
C THR A 23 -8.23 -6.01 15.40
N ILE A 24 -7.00 -6.36 15.02
CA ILE A 24 -5.86 -5.44 15.03
C ILE A 24 -6.09 -4.28 14.06
N ALA A 25 -6.59 -4.58 12.86
CA ALA A 25 -6.95 -3.60 11.84
C ALA A 25 -7.96 -2.57 12.35
N ALA A 26 -9.04 -3.05 13.00
CA ALA A 26 -10.03 -2.17 13.62
C ALA A 26 -9.42 -1.31 14.75
N HIS A 27 -8.56 -1.89 15.58
CA HIS A 27 -7.91 -1.17 16.67
C HIS A 27 -6.94 -0.08 16.17
N CYS A 28 -6.22 -0.36 15.08
CA CYS A 28 -5.18 0.53 14.55
C CYS A 28 -5.66 1.48 13.44
N GLY A 29 -6.93 1.39 13.01
CA GLY A 29 -7.46 2.15 11.88
C GLY A 29 -6.77 1.82 10.55
N LEU A 30 -6.42 0.54 10.33
CA LEU A 30 -5.72 0.05 9.14
C LEU A 30 -6.54 -1.01 8.41
N ASP A 31 -6.21 -1.28 7.15
CA ASP A 31 -6.76 -2.45 6.47
C ASP A 31 -6.04 -3.75 6.88
N ARG A 32 -6.73 -4.88 6.72
CA ARG A 32 -6.24 -6.21 7.10
C ARG A 32 -4.92 -6.58 6.39
N LYS A 33 -4.74 -6.18 5.12
CA LYS A 33 -3.54 -6.52 4.34
C LYS A 33 -2.34 -5.74 4.86
N THR A 34 -2.52 -4.49 5.26
CA THR A 34 -1.46 -3.69 5.89
C THR A 34 -1.02 -4.26 7.23
N VAL A 35 -1.96 -4.67 8.09
CA VAL A 35 -1.63 -5.36 9.35
C VAL A 35 -0.84 -6.63 9.09
N ARG A 36 -1.31 -7.50 8.19
CA ARG A 36 -0.62 -8.73 7.84
C ARG A 36 0.81 -8.45 7.38
N ARG A 37 1.01 -7.47 6.49
CA ARG A 37 2.31 -7.10 5.96
C ARG A 37 3.29 -6.65 7.06
N TYR A 38 2.82 -5.87 8.05
CA TYR A 38 3.67 -5.49 9.18
C TYR A 38 4.06 -6.69 10.06
N VAL A 39 3.12 -7.59 10.32
CA VAL A 39 3.39 -8.79 11.13
C VAL A 39 4.35 -9.73 10.41
N GLU A 40 4.14 -10.00 9.13
CA GLU A 40 5.03 -10.83 8.31
C GLU A 40 6.45 -10.25 8.25
N ALA A 41 6.58 -8.92 8.07
CA ALA A 41 7.87 -8.24 8.08
C ALA A 41 8.57 -8.33 9.45
N ALA A 42 7.81 -8.21 10.55
CA ALA A 42 8.37 -8.35 11.90
C ALA A 42 8.83 -9.79 12.18
N GLN A 43 8.05 -10.78 11.76
CA GLN A 43 8.42 -12.19 11.85
C GLN A 43 9.66 -12.50 11.02
N ALA A 44 9.77 -11.96 9.81
CA ALA A 44 10.97 -12.07 8.98
C ALA A 44 12.19 -11.40 9.62
N ALA A 45 12.00 -10.33 10.39
CA ALA A 45 13.03 -9.66 11.17
C ALA A 45 13.32 -10.35 12.53
N GLY A 46 12.66 -11.48 12.83
CA GLY A 46 12.94 -12.32 13.99
C GLY A 46 11.96 -12.20 15.16
N LEU A 47 10.97 -11.29 15.10
CA LEU A 47 9.97 -11.17 16.17
C LEU A 47 9.09 -12.43 16.24
N ARG A 48 9.05 -13.04 17.41
CA ARG A 48 8.25 -14.23 17.71
C ARG A 48 7.00 -13.84 18.47
N ARG A 49 6.01 -14.73 18.45
CA ARG A 49 4.74 -14.51 19.14
C ARG A 49 4.92 -14.42 20.66
N ASP A 50 5.84 -15.20 21.21
CA ASP A 50 6.04 -15.32 22.66
C ASP A 50 7.04 -14.30 23.20
N ASP A 51 7.56 -13.43 22.33
CA ASP A 51 8.43 -12.34 22.73
C ASP A 51 7.65 -11.30 23.54
N ASP A 52 8.34 -10.65 24.46
CA ASP A 52 7.78 -9.57 25.24
C ASP A 52 7.79 -8.24 24.48
N LEU A 53 7.12 -7.23 25.03
CA LEU A 53 6.98 -5.94 24.36
C LEU A 53 8.32 -5.21 24.16
N SER A 54 9.36 -5.50 24.95
CA SER A 54 10.69 -4.92 24.78
C SER A 54 11.37 -5.35 23.49
N ALA A 55 10.98 -6.48 22.90
CA ALA A 55 11.41 -6.89 21.57
C ALA A 55 10.92 -5.95 20.46
N VAL A 56 9.90 -5.11 20.71
CA VAL A 56 9.41 -4.08 19.78
C VAL A 56 10.22 -2.77 19.92
N ASP A 57 11.54 -2.91 19.84
CA ASP A 57 12.50 -1.81 19.93
C ASP A 57 12.59 -0.99 18.62
N ASP A 58 13.37 0.09 18.64
CA ASP A 58 13.50 0.98 17.48
C ASP A 58 14.24 0.30 16.30
N ALA A 59 15.12 -0.66 16.57
CA ALA A 59 15.85 -1.39 15.55
C ALA A 59 14.92 -2.32 14.75
N LEU A 60 14.09 -3.11 15.44
CA LEU A 60 13.04 -3.91 14.81
C LEU A 60 12.08 -3.03 14.01
N ILE A 61 11.65 -1.91 14.60
CA ILE A 61 10.73 -0.99 13.92
C ILE A 61 11.36 -0.41 12.66
N GLY A 62 12.66 -0.10 12.66
CA GLY A 62 13.42 0.30 11.47
C GLY A 62 13.42 -0.79 10.39
N MET A 63 13.76 -2.04 10.75
CA MET A 63 13.76 -3.17 9.80
C MET A 63 12.37 -3.41 9.19
N VAL A 64 11.33 -3.38 10.02
CA VAL A 64 9.94 -3.53 9.56
C VAL A 64 9.56 -2.36 8.64
N ALA A 65 9.91 -1.13 9.01
CA ALA A 65 9.61 0.05 8.20
C ALA A 65 10.29 -0.01 6.81
N GLU A 66 11.54 -0.49 6.73
CA GLU A 66 12.22 -0.69 5.46
C GLU A 66 11.62 -1.83 4.64
N ALA A 67 11.33 -2.98 5.26
CA ALA A 67 10.74 -4.13 4.57
C ALA A 67 9.34 -3.85 4.01
N VAL A 68 8.56 -3.04 4.72
CA VAL A 68 7.22 -2.61 4.28
C VAL A 68 7.25 -1.30 3.50
N ARG A 69 8.41 -0.65 3.37
CA ARG A 69 8.55 0.49 2.48
C ARG A 69 8.15 0.01 1.10
N PRO A 70 7.24 0.69 0.40
CA PRO A 70 6.96 0.37 -0.99
C PRO A 70 8.29 0.48 -1.75
N VAL A 71 8.83 -0.64 -2.21
CA VAL A 71 9.99 -0.62 -3.12
C VAL A 71 9.49 0.01 -4.41
N ARG A 72 9.80 1.30 -4.57
CA ARG A 72 9.85 1.94 -5.87
C ARG A 72 11.35 2.09 -6.15
N PRO A 73 11.95 1.21 -6.96
CA PRO A 73 13.24 1.55 -7.53
C PRO A 73 13.03 2.83 -8.33
N ASP A 74 14.00 3.72 -8.30
CA ASP A 74 13.93 5.11 -8.73
C ASP A 74 13.04 5.37 -9.96
N GLY A 75 12.18 6.39 -9.85
CA GLY A 75 11.31 6.78 -10.95
C GLY A 75 9.97 6.05 -10.92
N HIS A 76 8.94 6.79 -11.25
CA HIS A 76 7.59 6.31 -11.18
C HIS A 76 7.38 5.10 -12.13
N GLY A 77 6.58 4.10 -11.73
CA GLY A 77 6.41 2.87 -12.54
C GLY A 77 5.75 3.12 -13.90
N ALA A 78 5.73 2.13 -14.79
CA ALA A 78 5.24 2.26 -16.18
C ALA A 78 3.85 2.92 -16.33
N ALA A 79 2.97 2.76 -15.34
CA ALA A 79 1.67 3.44 -15.32
C ALA A 79 1.80 4.96 -15.16
N TRP A 80 2.78 5.44 -14.39
CA TRP A 80 3.05 6.85 -14.26
C TRP A 80 3.73 7.43 -15.49
N GLU A 81 4.68 6.73 -16.12
CA GLU A 81 5.25 7.19 -17.39
C GLU A 81 4.17 7.35 -18.46
N GLN A 82 3.21 6.43 -18.51
CA GLN A 82 2.04 6.57 -19.37
C GLN A 82 1.22 7.82 -19.03
N LEU A 83 1.00 8.10 -17.74
CA LEU A 83 0.23 9.26 -17.29
C LEU A 83 0.94 10.59 -17.53
N LEU A 84 2.28 10.64 -17.53
CA LEU A 84 3.04 11.85 -17.84
C LEU A 84 2.68 12.40 -19.24
N GLY A 85 2.45 11.52 -20.21
CA GLY A 85 1.98 11.92 -21.54
C GLY A 85 0.61 12.61 -21.57
N PHE A 86 -0.14 12.56 -20.46
CA PHE A 86 -1.47 13.17 -20.32
C PHE A 86 -1.53 14.24 -19.23
N GLU A 87 -0.39 14.66 -18.67
CA GLU A 87 -0.34 15.56 -17.50
C GLU A 87 -1.13 16.86 -17.70
N GLU A 88 -0.91 17.56 -18.82
CA GLU A 88 -1.64 18.80 -19.15
C GLU A 88 -3.15 18.56 -19.29
N GLN A 89 -3.53 17.46 -19.94
CA GLN A 89 -4.94 17.12 -20.17
C GLN A 89 -5.66 16.75 -18.87
N ILE A 90 -5.00 15.96 -18.01
CA ILE A 90 -5.51 15.63 -16.68
C ILE A 90 -5.64 16.91 -15.85
N THR A 91 -4.65 17.80 -15.90
CA THR A 91 -4.68 19.08 -15.18
C THR A 91 -5.86 19.95 -15.62
N ALA A 92 -6.10 20.07 -16.92
CA ALA A 92 -7.26 20.79 -17.45
C ALA A 92 -8.59 20.16 -17.01
N TRP A 93 -8.69 18.83 -17.02
CA TRP A 93 -9.89 18.12 -16.54
C TRP A 93 -10.13 18.27 -15.05
N VAL A 94 -9.07 18.29 -14.23
CA VAL A 94 -9.17 18.50 -12.78
C VAL A 94 -9.54 19.95 -12.46
N ALA A 95 -8.97 20.92 -13.16
CA ALA A 95 -9.28 22.33 -12.95
C ALA A 95 -10.70 22.71 -13.42
N GLY A 96 -11.16 22.08 -14.51
CA GLY A 96 -12.34 22.55 -15.22
C GLY A 96 -12.13 23.95 -15.82
N ASN A 97 -13.16 24.47 -16.49
CA ASN A 97 -13.18 25.84 -17.00
C ASN A 97 -14.62 26.40 -16.94
N ASN A 98 -14.83 27.60 -17.47
CA ASN A 98 -16.14 28.27 -17.45
C ASN A 98 -17.26 27.49 -18.18
N GLU A 99 -16.90 26.60 -19.10
CA GLU A 99 -17.84 25.81 -19.90
C GLU A 99 -17.99 24.37 -19.38
N GLN A 100 -16.98 23.84 -18.68
CA GLN A 100 -16.92 22.44 -18.25
C GLN A 100 -16.50 22.34 -16.80
N ARG A 101 -17.35 21.69 -15.99
CA ARG A 101 -17.03 21.42 -14.58
C ARG A 101 -15.83 20.45 -14.46
N PRO A 102 -15.05 20.55 -13.37
CA PRO A 102 -14.03 19.55 -13.02
C PRO A 102 -14.53 18.11 -13.13
N LEU A 103 -13.72 17.24 -13.71
CA LEU A 103 -14.01 15.82 -13.82
C LEU A 103 -13.63 15.05 -12.55
N THR A 104 -14.39 14.01 -12.25
CA THR A 104 -14.03 13.05 -11.20
C THR A 104 -12.88 12.17 -11.66
N VAL A 105 -12.08 11.67 -10.71
CA VAL A 105 -10.97 10.73 -10.98
C VAL A 105 -11.44 9.50 -11.78
N THR A 106 -12.63 8.97 -11.48
CA THR A 106 -13.22 7.83 -12.22
C THR A 106 -13.51 8.17 -13.69
N LYS A 107 -13.97 9.39 -13.96
CA LYS A 107 -14.24 9.84 -15.32
C LYS A 107 -12.94 10.06 -16.10
N ILE A 108 -11.94 10.66 -15.46
CA ILE A 108 -10.59 10.83 -16.02
C ILE A 108 -9.99 9.47 -16.36
N HIS A 109 -10.03 8.49 -15.44
CA HIS A 109 -9.57 7.12 -15.70
C HIS A 109 -10.26 6.50 -16.93
N THR A 110 -11.58 6.64 -17.04
CA THR A 110 -12.33 6.12 -18.20
C THR A 110 -11.90 6.77 -19.52
N LEU A 111 -11.64 8.08 -19.53
CA LEU A 111 -11.21 8.80 -20.73
C LEU A 111 -9.79 8.41 -21.12
N LEU A 112 -8.88 8.31 -20.15
CA LEU A 112 -7.50 7.85 -20.37
C LEU A 112 -7.46 6.43 -20.94
N SER A 113 -8.28 5.50 -20.42
CA SER A 113 -8.35 4.14 -20.97
C SER A 113 -8.80 4.10 -22.43
N ARG A 114 -9.68 5.02 -22.85
CA ARG A 114 -10.12 5.15 -24.27
C ARG A 114 -9.02 5.71 -25.17
N GLN A 115 -8.12 6.52 -24.61
CA GLN A 115 -6.97 7.10 -25.29
C GLN A 115 -5.74 6.16 -25.28
N GLY A 116 -5.90 4.92 -24.81
CA GLY A 116 -4.83 3.92 -24.79
C GLY A 116 -3.97 3.94 -23.52
N CYS A 117 -4.28 4.79 -22.54
CA CYS A 117 -3.66 4.75 -21.22
C CYS A 117 -4.39 3.73 -20.33
N GLY A 118 -4.06 2.46 -20.53
CA GLY A 118 -4.56 1.31 -19.77
C GLY A 118 -3.46 0.26 -19.64
N PRO A 119 -3.62 -0.76 -18.78
CA PRO A 119 -2.57 -1.74 -18.56
C PRO A 119 -2.14 -2.36 -19.89
N VAL A 120 -0.89 -2.10 -20.27
CA VAL A 120 -0.25 -2.75 -21.42
C VAL A 120 -0.25 -4.23 -21.07
N SER A 121 -1.22 -4.95 -21.63
CA SER A 121 -1.30 -6.38 -21.46
C SER A 121 -0.16 -6.92 -22.29
N ASP A 122 0.92 -7.32 -21.62
CA ASP A 122 1.98 -8.12 -22.21
C ASP A 122 1.37 -9.51 -22.49
N VAL A 123 0.57 -9.59 -23.55
CA VAL A 123 -0.04 -10.83 -24.01
C VAL A 123 1.06 -11.60 -24.73
N ALA A 124 1.86 -12.33 -23.97
CA ALA A 124 2.49 -13.52 -24.52
C ALA A 124 1.36 -14.50 -24.88
N PRO A 125 1.29 -14.99 -26.13
CA PRO A 125 0.30 -15.98 -26.50
C PRO A 125 0.64 -17.28 -25.78
N VAL A 126 -0.23 -17.70 -24.85
CA VAL A 126 -0.17 -19.03 -24.26
C VAL A 126 -0.44 -20.02 -25.40
N ARG A 127 0.63 -20.67 -25.88
CA ARG A 127 0.54 -21.82 -26.78
C ARG A 127 0.19 -23.03 -25.90
N TRP A 128 -0.89 -23.70 -26.30
CA TRP A 128 -1.56 -24.81 -25.61
C TRP A 128 -0.65 -25.87 -25.00
#